data_AF-A0A382XLX4-F1
#
_entry.id   AF-A0A382XLX4-F1
#
_cell.length_a   1.000
_cell.length_b   1.000
_cell.length_c   1.000
_cell.angle_alpha   90.00
_cell.angle_beta   90.00
_cell.angle_gamma   90.00
#
_symmetry.space_group_name_H-M   'P 1'
#
loop_
_entity.id
_entity.type
_entity.pdbx_description
1 polymer ?
#
loop_
_entity_poly.entity_id
_entity_poly.type
_entity_poly.pdbx_seq_one_letter_code
_entity_poly.pdbx_strand_id
1 'polypeptide(L)'
;MRLLLFIFLIGSSFAKEGNFINPVISGAHPDPSICRVGDDYFIVNSSFEYFPGLPIHHSKDLVNWELIGYGLHRKEQCTGNMNLLDVQSDGGIHAPTIRYNKGVFYIITTNVYAPKDRAPGLMRNFVITAKDPKGPWSDPHIIDGAPGIDPDIFFDTNGKVYFTGTHSPGDNTSNGIGEIWVQELDIQNWELKGERKTVWNGVFGCCTEGPHIYKENG
;
A
#
# COMPACT_ATOMS: atom_id res chain seq x y z
N MET A 1 10.54 -17.72 56.40
CA MET A 1 10.04 -18.13 55.06
C MET A 1 9.67 -16.85 54.32
N ARG A 2 10.38 -16.53 53.23
CA ARG A 2 10.34 -15.21 52.55
C ARG A 2 8.99 -14.96 51.88
N LEU A 3 8.40 -13.80 52.16
CA LEU A 3 7.22 -13.29 51.46
C LEU A 3 7.70 -12.62 50.15
N LEU A 4 7.40 -13.24 49.01
CA LEU A 4 7.67 -12.66 47.69
C LEU A 4 6.47 -11.81 47.26
N LEU A 5 6.68 -10.50 47.20
CA LEU A 5 5.74 -9.52 46.66
C LEU A 5 5.91 -9.50 45.13
N PHE A 6 4.94 -10.00 44.38
CA PHE A 6 4.89 -9.85 42.93
C PHE A 6 4.32 -8.47 42.59
N ILE A 7 5.18 -7.56 42.10
CA ILE A 7 4.74 -6.30 41.50
C ILE A 7 4.42 -6.60 40.04
N PHE A 8 3.13 -6.62 39.70
CA PHE A 8 2.69 -6.56 38.31
C PHE A 8 2.88 -5.13 37.80
N LEU A 9 3.90 -4.91 36.97
CA LEU A 9 4.00 -3.70 36.15
C LEU A 9 3.04 -3.87 34.95
N ILE A 10 1.82 -3.35 35.10
CA ILE A 10 0.93 -3.12 33.95
C ILE A 10 1.37 -1.80 33.33
N GLY A 11 2.32 -1.85 32.41
CA GLY A 11 2.75 -0.71 31.61
C GLY A 11 1.94 -0.61 30.33
N SER A 12 0.66 -0.22 30.41
CA SER A 12 -0.07 0.26 29.23
C SER A 12 0.14 1.77 29.14
N SER A 13 1.17 2.22 28.42
CA SER A 13 1.33 3.64 28.11
C SER A 13 0.36 4.04 27.01
N PHE A 14 -0.90 4.28 27.38
CA PHE A 14 -1.77 5.07 26.52
C PHE A 14 -1.27 6.50 26.58
N ALA A 15 -0.77 7.00 25.45
CA ALA A 15 -0.46 8.42 25.35
C ALA A 15 -1.77 9.21 25.48
N LYS A 16 -1.76 10.21 26.37
CA LYS A 16 -2.91 11.06 26.68
C LYS A 16 -3.16 12.02 25.50
N GLU A 17 -4.44 12.29 25.21
CA GLU A 17 -4.91 13.26 24.20
C GLU A 17 -4.01 14.51 24.15
N GLY A 18 -3.42 14.79 22.98
CA GLY A 18 -2.52 15.93 22.75
C GLY A 18 -1.02 15.65 22.83
N ASN A 19 -0.59 14.44 23.21
CA ASN A 19 0.83 14.02 23.15
C ASN A 19 0.97 12.71 22.38
N PHE A 20 1.99 12.61 21.51
CA PHE A 20 2.35 11.39 20.77
C PHE A 20 3.87 11.16 20.83
N ILE A 21 4.30 9.92 20.61
CA ILE A 21 5.72 9.56 20.51
C ILE A 21 5.93 8.84 19.18
N ASN A 22 6.88 9.33 18.40
CA ASN A 22 7.30 8.64 17.18
C ASN A 22 8.42 7.61 17.48
N PRO A 23 8.45 6.50 16.72
CA PRO A 23 7.46 6.12 15.70
C PRO A 23 6.14 5.62 16.32
N VAL A 24 5.00 6.06 15.79
CA VAL A 24 3.66 5.63 16.25
C VAL A 24 3.39 4.13 16.00
N ILE A 25 4.09 3.55 15.02
CA ILE A 25 4.16 2.12 14.76
C ILE A 25 5.65 1.77 14.61
N SER A 26 6.20 1.06 15.60
CA SER A 26 7.65 0.75 15.66
C SER A 26 8.02 -0.53 14.91
N GLY A 27 9.31 -0.71 14.58
CA GLY A 27 9.81 -1.88 13.86
C GLY A 27 9.74 -1.74 12.34
N ALA A 28 9.65 -2.86 11.63
CA ALA A 28 9.61 -2.91 10.17
C ALA A 28 8.20 -2.58 9.63
N HIS A 29 7.85 -1.29 9.65
CA HIS A 29 6.60 -0.75 9.12
C HIS A 29 6.88 0.41 8.14
N PRO A 30 7.47 0.11 6.96
CA PRO A 30 7.78 1.12 5.96
C PRO A 30 6.53 1.54 5.18
N ASP A 31 6.66 2.61 4.40
CA ASP A 31 5.67 3.07 3.42
C ASP A 31 4.24 3.18 3.98
N PRO A 32 4.01 3.94 5.07
CA PRO A 32 2.69 4.03 5.68
C PRO A 32 1.71 4.77 4.76
N SER A 33 0.70 4.05 4.27
CA SER A 33 -0.46 4.67 3.61
C SER A 33 -1.61 4.79 4.58
N ILE A 34 -2.12 6.00 4.78
CA ILE A 34 -3.21 6.29 5.72
C ILE A 34 -4.54 6.51 4.99
N CYS A 35 -5.63 6.02 5.58
CA CYS A 35 -7.00 6.27 5.14
C CYS A 35 -7.91 6.54 6.33
N ARG A 36 -8.84 7.51 6.20
CA ARG A 36 -9.85 7.82 7.22
C ARG A 36 -11.24 7.42 6.73
N VAL A 37 -12.03 6.77 7.59
CA VAL A 37 -13.46 6.47 7.37
C VAL A 37 -14.24 6.87 8.60
N GLY A 38 -15.01 7.96 8.50
CA GLY A 38 -15.65 8.54 9.69
C GLY A 38 -14.59 8.95 10.72
N ASP A 39 -14.71 8.45 11.94
CA ASP A 39 -13.79 8.74 13.05
C ASP A 39 -12.66 7.70 13.20
N ASP A 40 -12.57 6.75 12.26
CA ASP A 40 -11.58 5.68 12.26
C ASP A 40 -10.47 5.94 11.23
N TYR A 41 -9.24 5.63 11.62
CA TYR A 41 -8.03 5.77 10.81
C TYR A 41 -7.36 4.41 10.61
N PHE A 42 -6.86 4.19 9.41
CA PHE A 42 -6.21 2.94 9.02
C PHE A 42 -4.85 3.24 8.40
N ILE A 43 -3.83 2.46 8.76
CA ILE A 43 -2.52 2.47 8.10
C ILE A 43 -2.26 1.09 7.52
N VAL A 44 -1.76 1.05 6.28
CA VAL A 44 -1.20 -0.15 5.66
C VAL A 44 0.27 0.11 5.36
N ASN A 45 1.12 -0.86 5.65
CA ASN A 45 2.57 -0.81 5.39
C ASN A 45 2.98 -1.87 4.36
N SER A 46 4.10 -1.64 3.69
CA SER A 46 4.76 -2.65 2.87
C SER A 46 5.24 -3.82 3.74
N SER A 47 5.37 -5.00 3.13
CA SER A 47 5.78 -6.24 3.84
C SER A 47 6.86 -7.02 3.12
N PHE A 48 7.29 -6.57 1.94
CA PHE A 48 8.29 -7.23 1.11
C PHE A 48 8.02 -8.73 0.95
N GLU A 49 8.99 -9.60 1.22
CA GLU A 49 8.89 -11.06 1.14
C GLU A 49 8.10 -11.72 2.29
N TYR A 50 7.69 -10.97 3.31
CA TYR A 50 7.04 -11.53 4.49
C TYR A 50 5.56 -11.84 4.26
N PHE A 51 5.13 -12.98 4.81
CA PHE A 51 3.74 -13.44 4.80
C PHE A 51 3.29 -13.85 6.21
N PRO A 52 2.09 -13.45 6.69
CA PRO A 52 1.08 -12.64 6.00
C PRO A 52 1.57 -11.22 5.70
N GLY A 53 1.14 -10.68 4.55
CA GLY A 53 1.60 -9.40 4.01
C GLY A 53 0.57 -8.29 4.14
N LEU A 54 1.00 -7.04 3.93
CA LEU A 54 0.18 -5.83 4.09
C LEU A 54 -0.45 -5.72 5.49
N PRO A 55 0.34 -5.56 6.57
CA PRO A 55 -0.22 -5.37 7.92
C PRO A 55 -1.08 -4.10 7.96
N ILE A 56 -2.24 -4.21 8.61
CA ILE A 56 -3.25 -3.15 8.67
C ILE A 56 -3.42 -2.75 10.13
N HIS A 57 -3.13 -1.48 10.43
CA HIS A 57 -3.29 -0.89 11.75
C HIS A 57 -4.52 0.01 11.80
N HIS A 58 -5.20 0.06 12.93
CA HIS A 58 -6.36 0.92 13.19
C HIS A 58 -6.09 1.86 14.37
N SER A 59 -6.62 3.07 14.29
CA SER A 59 -6.60 4.05 15.36
C SER A 59 -7.87 4.91 15.34
N LYS A 60 -8.21 5.50 16.49
CA LYS A 60 -9.24 6.53 16.63
C LYS A 60 -8.69 7.92 16.97
N ASP A 61 -7.42 7.99 17.35
CA ASP A 61 -6.79 9.20 17.87
C ASP A 61 -5.47 9.55 17.16
N LEU A 62 -5.06 8.75 16.16
CA LEU A 62 -3.78 8.84 15.43
C LEU A 62 -2.54 8.54 16.28
N VAL A 63 -2.71 8.22 17.57
CA VAL A 63 -1.62 8.02 18.53
C VAL A 63 -1.49 6.56 18.90
N ASN A 64 -2.60 5.90 19.25
CA ASN A 64 -2.64 4.51 19.66
C ASN A 64 -3.10 3.67 18.46
N TRP A 65 -2.23 2.76 18.02
CA TRP A 65 -2.45 1.92 16.84
C TRP A 65 -2.51 0.44 17.21
N GLU A 66 -3.53 -0.25 16.73
CA GLU A 66 -3.72 -1.69 16.91
C GLU A 66 -3.60 -2.41 15.56
N LEU A 67 -2.80 -3.48 15.48
CA LEU A 67 -2.80 -4.37 14.31
C LEU A 67 -4.12 -5.15 14.25
N ILE A 68 -4.91 -4.91 13.21
CA ILE A 68 -6.26 -5.49 13.06
C ILE A 68 -6.35 -6.60 12.01
N GLY A 69 -5.31 -6.81 11.21
CA GLY A 69 -5.28 -7.84 10.18
C GLY A 69 -4.23 -7.62 9.11
N TYR A 70 -4.35 -8.37 8.03
CA TYR A 70 -3.41 -8.40 6.91
C TYR A 70 -4.16 -8.47 5.58
N GLY A 71 -3.73 -7.70 4.59
CA GLY A 71 -4.30 -7.72 3.23
C GLY A 71 -4.06 -9.05 2.51
N LEU A 72 -2.88 -9.63 2.67
CA LEU A 72 -2.50 -10.94 2.13
C LEU A 72 -2.31 -11.94 3.26
N HIS A 73 -3.32 -12.78 3.49
CA HIS A 73 -3.33 -13.76 4.58
C HIS A 73 -3.78 -15.16 4.14
N ARG A 74 -4.15 -15.33 2.87
CA ARG A 74 -4.56 -16.62 2.30
C ARG A 74 -3.60 -17.06 1.20
N LYS A 75 -3.37 -18.38 1.11
CA LYS A 75 -2.49 -18.97 0.10
C LYS A 75 -2.98 -18.69 -1.32
N GLU A 76 -4.30 -18.63 -1.49
CA GLU A 76 -4.97 -18.34 -2.76
C GLU A 76 -4.64 -16.95 -3.30
N GLN A 77 -4.23 -16.00 -2.44
CA GLN A 77 -3.77 -14.67 -2.85
C GLN A 77 -2.31 -14.68 -3.33
N CYS A 78 -1.50 -15.68 -2.93
CA CYS A 78 -0.08 -15.78 -3.25
C CYS A 78 0.16 -16.85 -4.32
N THR A 79 -0.14 -16.52 -5.57
CA THR A 79 -0.04 -17.47 -6.69
C THR A 79 1.23 -17.28 -7.53
N GLY A 80 1.56 -18.27 -8.35
CA GLY A 80 2.65 -18.16 -9.34
C GLY A 80 2.39 -17.07 -10.37
N ASN A 81 1.13 -16.83 -10.74
CA ASN A 81 0.77 -15.72 -11.64
C ASN A 81 1.09 -14.35 -11.03
N MET A 82 0.98 -14.25 -9.71
CA MET A 82 1.36 -13.07 -8.96
C MET A 82 2.87 -12.98 -8.69
N ASN A 83 3.67 -14.01 -8.98
CA ASN A 83 5.08 -14.15 -8.58
C ASN A 83 5.29 -13.98 -7.06
N LEU A 84 4.40 -14.56 -6.24
CA LEU A 84 4.46 -14.48 -4.77
C LEU A 84 4.80 -15.82 -4.10
N LEU A 85 5.43 -16.74 -4.83
CA LEU A 85 5.77 -18.08 -4.33
C LEU A 85 7.24 -18.24 -3.91
N ASP A 86 8.15 -17.58 -4.63
CA ASP A 86 9.60 -17.73 -4.46
C ASP A 86 10.33 -16.38 -4.51
N VAL A 87 9.66 -15.36 -3.96
CA VAL A 87 10.13 -13.97 -3.85
C VAL A 87 11.55 -13.91 -3.28
N GLN A 88 12.41 -13.14 -3.94
CA GLN A 88 13.76 -12.84 -3.48
C GLN A 88 13.75 -11.87 -2.28
N SER A 89 14.82 -11.86 -1.47
CA SER A 89 15.00 -10.86 -0.41
C SER A 89 14.89 -9.44 -0.95
N ASP A 90 14.24 -8.56 -0.18
CA ASP A 90 13.89 -7.17 -0.54
C ASP A 90 12.90 -7.05 -1.73
N GLY A 91 12.38 -8.18 -2.21
CA GLY A 91 11.32 -8.27 -3.20
C GLY A 91 9.92 -8.24 -2.61
N GLY A 92 8.94 -8.69 -3.38
CA GLY A 92 7.60 -8.90 -2.86
C GLY A 92 6.84 -7.58 -2.76
N ILE A 93 6.12 -7.41 -1.66
CA ILE A 93 5.12 -6.36 -1.50
C ILE A 93 5.76 -5.03 -1.09
N HIS A 94 5.95 -4.15 -2.06
CA HIS A 94 6.44 -2.79 -1.90
C HIS A 94 5.31 -1.83 -1.49
N ALA A 95 5.56 -0.52 -1.54
CA ALA A 95 4.67 0.51 -0.99
C ALA A 95 3.19 0.28 -1.37
N PRO A 96 2.30 0.11 -0.38
CA PRO A 96 0.89 0.01 -0.63
C PRO A 96 0.21 1.37 -0.54
N THR A 97 -0.96 1.46 -1.14
CA THR A 97 -1.89 2.56 -0.93
C THR A 97 -3.24 2.02 -0.49
N ILE A 98 -3.74 2.49 0.67
CA ILE A 98 -5.11 2.24 1.11
C ILE A 98 -6.04 3.42 0.79
N ARG A 99 -7.19 3.12 0.22
CA ARG A 99 -8.26 4.08 -0.09
C ARG A 99 -9.61 3.52 0.30
N TYR A 100 -10.54 4.41 0.60
CA TYR A 100 -11.93 4.06 0.86
C TYR A 100 -12.85 4.87 -0.05
N ASN A 101 -13.76 4.19 -0.73
CA ASN A 101 -14.76 4.84 -1.56
C ASN A 101 -16.06 4.04 -1.56
N LYS A 102 -17.18 4.70 -1.25
CA LYS A 102 -18.54 4.15 -1.32
C LYS A 102 -18.71 2.77 -0.63
N GLY A 103 -18.18 2.61 0.59
CA GLY A 103 -18.37 1.36 1.35
C GLY A 103 -17.34 0.26 1.09
N VAL A 104 -16.30 0.55 0.30
CA VAL A 104 -15.28 -0.42 -0.09
C VAL A 104 -13.90 0.15 0.19
N PHE A 105 -13.06 -0.65 0.81
CA PHE A 105 -11.62 -0.44 0.95
C PHE A 105 -10.89 -1.06 -0.24
N TYR A 106 -9.85 -0.35 -0.67
CA TYR A 106 -8.95 -0.74 -1.74
C TYR A 106 -7.54 -0.69 -1.17
N ILE A 107 -6.79 -1.78 -1.29
CA ILE A 107 -5.34 -1.74 -1.12
C ILE A 107 -4.73 -2.06 -2.46
N ILE A 108 -4.00 -1.10 -3.02
CA ILE A 108 -3.22 -1.26 -4.25
C ILE A 108 -1.74 -1.26 -3.89
N THR A 109 -0.94 -2.11 -4.51
CA THR A 109 0.49 -2.28 -4.20
C THR A 109 1.23 -2.90 -5.37
N THR A 110 2.56 -3.00 -5.26
CA THR A 110 3.42 -3.63 -6.25
C THR A 110 4.02 -4.91 -5.69
N ASN A 111 3.98 -6.01 -6.46
CA ASN A 111 4.97 -7.07 -6.30
C ASN A 111 6.23 -6.75 -7.14
N VAL A 112 7.37 -6.57 -6.48
CA VAL A 112 8.68 -6.45 -7.12
C VAL A 112 9.40 -7.80 -7.10
N TYR A 113 9.53 -8.41 -8.27
CA TYR A 113 10.06 -9.76 -8.42
C TYR A 113 11.29 -9.78 -9.33
N ALA A 114 12.35 -10.46 -8.90
CA ALA A 114 13.55 -10.70 -9.69
C ALA A 114 13.77 -12.23 -9.75
N PRO A 115 13.57 -12.85 -10.92
CA PRO A 115 13.67 -14.30 -11.04
C PRO A 115 15.13 -14.78 -10.92
N LYS A 116 15.30 -16.00 -10.37
CA LYS A 116 16.61 -16.60 -10.08
C LYS A 116 17.47 -16.85 -11.32
N ASP A 117 16.84 -17.02 -12.47
CA ASP A 117 17.48 -17.28 -13.76
C ASP A 117 18.05 -16.01 -14.42
N ARG A 118 18.02 -14.86 -13.73
CA ARG A 118 18.47 -13.55 -14.22
C ARG A 118 17.64 -12.99 -15.38
N ALA A 119 16.42 -13.51 -15.60
CA ALA A 119 15.47 -12.82 -16.46
C ALA A 119 15.15 -11.42 -15.88
N PRO A 120 14.66 -10.47 -16.71
CA PRO A 120 14.34 -9.13 -16.24
C PRO A 120 13.38 -9.15 -15.06
N GLY A 121 13.62 -8.26 -14.09
CA GLY A 121 12.71 -8.07 -12.98
C GLY A 121 11.32 -7.64 -13.46
N LEU A 122 10.30 -8.03 -12.71
CA LEU A 122 8.89 -7.76 -12.97
C LEU A 122 8.33 -6.93 -11.82
N MET A 123 7.74 -5.79 -12.15
CA MET A 123 6.90 -5.01 -11.25
C MET A 123 5.45 -5.29 -11.64
N ARG A 124 4.65 -5.83 -10.72
CA ARG A 124 3.23 -6.10 -10.94
C ARG A 124 2.40 -5.28 -9.95
N ASN A 125 1.74 -4.26 -10.48
CA ASN A 125 0.75 -3.50 -9.73
C ASN A 125 -0.56 -4.30 -9.64
N PHE A 126 -1.09 -4.45 -8.44
CA PHE A 126 -2.35 -5.16 -8.22
C PHE A 126 -3.13 -4.54 -7.06
N VAL A 127 -4.43 -4.85 -7.04
CA VAL A 127 -5.37 -4.36 -6.03
C VAL A 127 -6.13 -5.52 -5.38
N ILE A 128 -6.39 -5.37 -4.08
CA ILE A 128 -7.34 -6.19 -3.31
C ILE A 128 -8.41 -5.27 -2.70
N THR A 129 -9.61 -5.82 -2.51
CA THR A 129 -10.75 -5.07 -1.98
C THR A 129 -11.41 -5.77 -0.81
N ALA A 130 -12.02 -4.99 0.09
CA ALA A 130 -12.81 -5.50 1.20
C ALA A 130 -13.90 -4.49 1.61
N LYS A 131 -14.98 -4.96 2.23
CA LYS A 131 -15.99 -4.08 2.86
C LYS A 131 -15.64 -3.75 4.32
N ASP A 132 -14.82 -4.59 4.94
CA ASP A 132 -14.31 -4.44 6.30
C ASP A 132 -12.78 -4.40 6.20
N PRO A 133 -12.08 -3.45 6.85
CA PRO A 133 -10.62 -3.36 6.80
C PRO A 133 -9.93 -4.59 7.43
N LYS A 134 -10.64 -5.42 8.21
CA LYS A 134 -10.17 -6.71 8.74
C LYS A 134 -10.35 -7.86 7.73
N GLY A 135 -11.01 -7.60 6.61
CA GLY A 135 -11.31 -8.58 5.56
C GLY A 135 -12.69 -9.25 5.71
N PRO A 136 -12.96 -10.30 4.91
CA PRO A 136 -12.03 -10.92 3.98
C PRO A 136 -11.68 -10.00 2.80
N TRP A 137 -10.39 -9.94 2.48
CA TRP A 137 -9.87 -9.28 1.29
C TRP A 137 -10.08 -10.15 0.06
N SER A 138 -10.39 -9.57 -1.10
CA SER A 138 -10.49 -10.30 -2.37
C SER A 138 -9.16 -10.98 -2.74
N ASP A 139 -9.20 -11.83 -3.77
CA ASP A 139 -7.97 -12.23 -4.44
C ASP A 139 -7.39 -11.03 -5.23
N PRO A 140 -6.08 -11.01 -5.51
CA PRO A 140 -5.44 -9.92 -6.24
C PRO A 140 -5.97 -9.77 -7.67
N HIS A 141 -6.27 -8.54 -8.06
CA HIS A 141 -6.51 -8.16 -9.45
C HIS A 141 -5.30 -7.39 -9.98
N ILE A 142 -4.59 -7.96 -10.96
CA ILE A 142 -3.47 -7.30 -11.63
C ILE A 142 -4.01 -6.18 -12.51
N ILE A 143 -3.36 -5.02 -12.49
CA ILE A 143 -3.64 -3.92 -13.42
C ILE A 143 -2.66 -4.04 -14.59
N ASP A 144 -3.11 -4.68 -15.66
CA ASP A 144 -2.26 -4.92 -16.83
C ASP A 144 -1.85 -3.61 -17.51
N GLY A 145 -0.58 -3.55 -17.92
CA GLY A 145 -0.02 -2.38 -18.59
C GLY A 145 0.29 -1.20 -17.66
N ALA A 146 0.23 -1.36 -16.33
CA ALA A 146 0.68 -0.37 -15.35
C ALA A 146 2.17 -0.56 -15.00
N PRO A 147 3.11 0.19 -15.61
CA PRO A 147 4.52 0.09 -15.27
C PRO A 147 4.84 0.69 -13.89
N GLY A 148 6.03 0.33 -13.40
CA GLY A 148 6.66 0.93 -12.23
C GLY A 148 6.06 0.47 -10.91
N ILE A 149 6.30 1.27 -9.87
CA ILE A 149 5.98 0.97 -8.48
C ILE A 149 5.08 2.07 -7.88
N ASP A 150 4.84 1.96 -6.58
CA ASP A 150 4.13 2.91 -5.73
C ASP A 150 2.77 3.35 -6.28
N PRO A 151 1.88 2.39 -6.57
CA PRO A 151 0.60 2.71 -7.18
C PRO A 151 -0.34 3.38 -6.16
N ASP A 152 -1.17 4.30 -6.66
CA ASP A 152 -2.31 4.88 -5.94
C ASP A 152 -3.55 4.94 -6.85
N ILE A 153 -4.72 4.86 -6.22
CA ILE A 153 -6.03 5.07 -6.83
C ILE A 153 -6.61 6.37 -6.30
N PHE A 154 -6.84 7.33 -7.18
CA PHE A 154 -7.51 8.58 -6.87
C PHE A 154 -8.96 8.57 -7.35
N PHE A 155 -9.89 8.82 -6.42
CA PHE A 155 -11.32 8.96 -6.70
C PHE A 155 -11.68 10.45 -6.83
N ASP A 156 -11.93 10.92 -8.05
CA ASP A 156 -12.26 12.33 -8.29
C ASP A 156 -13.76 12.58 -8.10
N THR A 157 -14.10 13.82 -7.77
CA THR A 157 -15.48 14.28 -7.55
C THR A 157 -16.28 14.34 -8.86
N ASN A 158 -15.64 14.26 -10.03
CA ASN A 158 -16.32 14.14 -11.32
C ASN A 158 -16.80 12.70 -11.62
N GLY A 159 -16.54 11.75 -10.70
CA GLY A 159 -16.93 10.36 -10.84
C GLY A 159 -15.92 9.47 -11.57
N LYS A 160 -14.83 10.04 -12.08
CA LYS A 160 -13.71 9.29 -12.65
C LYS A 160 -12.78 8.78 -11.57
N VAL A 161 -12.08 7.70 -11.90
CA VAL A 161 -11.05 7.10 -11.07
C VAL A 161 -9.75 7.15 -11.86
N TYR A 162 -8.66 7.46 -11.18
CA TYR A 162 -7.34 7.59 -11.78
C TYR A 162 -6.36 6.68 -11.08
N PHE A 163 -5.53 5.99 -11.85
CA PHE A 163 -4.31 5.34 -11.37
C PHE A 163 -3.16 6.35 -11.44
N THR A 164 -2.29 6.33 -10.44
CA THR A 164 -0.96 6.95 -10.54
C THR A 164 0.11 6.00 -10.03
N GLY A 165 1.33 6.15 -10.55
CA GLY A 165 2.49 5.34 -10.20
C GLY A 165 3.73 5.90 -10.89
N THR A 166 4.81 5.13 -10.90
CA THR A 166 6.08 5.54 -11.51
C THR A 166 6.30 4.91 -12.90
N HIS A 167 7.21 5.46 -13.70
CA HIS A 167 7.80 4.78 -14.84
C HIS A 167 9.25 5.21 -15.06
N SER A 168 9.94 4.54 -15.98
CA SER A 168 11.29 4.93 -16.40
C SER A 168 11.30 6.31 -17.09
N PRO A 169 12.24 7.21 -16.77
CA PRO A 169 12.30 8.52 -17.40
C PRO A 169 12.41 8.45 -18.93
N GLY A 170 11.53 9.15 -19.63
CA GLY A 170 11.50 9.18 -21.10
C GLY A 170 10.86 7.95 -21.78
N ASP A 171 10.46 6.93 -21.01
CA ASP A 171 9.69 5.78 -21.49
C ASP A 171 8.52 5.49 -20.53
N ASN A 172 7.36 6.04 -20.87
CA ASN A 172 6.15 5.89 -20.07
C ASN A 172 5.51 4.50 -20.13
N THR A 173 6.10 3.54 -20.85
CA THR A 173 5.62 2.15 -20.95
C THR A 173 6.48 1.16 -20.16
N SER A 174 7.70 1.56 -19.78
CA SER A 174 8.66 0.70 -19.13
C SER A 174 8.64 0.86 -17.61
N ASN A 175 8.79 -0.27 -16.92
CA ASN A 175 9.02 -0.31 -15.48
C ASN A 175 10.19 0.57 -15.08
N GLY A 176 10.04 1.34 -14.01
CA GLY A 176 11.10 2.20 -13.50
C GLY A 176 10.58 3.22 -12.50
N ILE A 177 11.51 4.01 -11.98
CA ILE A 177 11.27 5.12 -11.05
C ILE A 177 11.81 6.42 -11.67
N GLY A 178 11.29 7.56 -11.24
CA GLY A 178 11.83 8.88 -11.63
C GLY A 178 10.85 9.79 -12.35
N GLU A 179 9.78 9.24 -12.96
CA GLU A 179 8.67 10.03 -13.50
C GLU A 179 7.33 9.49 -13.01
N ILE A 180 6.43 10.40 -12.63
CA ILE A 180 5.07 10.10 -12.17
C ILE A 180 4.11 10.24 -13.33
N TRP A 181 3.23 9.25 -13.47
CA TRP A 181 2.17 9.25 -14.47
C TRP A 181 0.79 9.09 -13.88
N VAL A 182 -0.20 9.49 -14.66
CA VAL A 182 -1.63 9.35 -14.36
C VAL A 182 -2.36 8.80 -15.58
N GLN A 183 -3.34 7.94 -15.36
CA GLN A 183 -4.25 7.43 -16.38
C GLN A 183 -5.61 7.12 -15.77
N GLU A 184 -6.69 7.24 -16.53
CA GLU A 184 -8.02 6.85 -16.07
C GLU A 184 -8.05 5.33 -15.80
N LEU A 185 -8.73 4.91 -14.74
CA LEU A 185 -8.88 3.51 -14.33
C LEU A 185 -10.36 3.11 -14.36
N ASP A 186 -10.68 2.05 -15.11
CA ASP A 186 -11.93 1.34 -14.97
C ASP A 186 -11.91 0.45 -13.74
N ILE A 187 -12.55 0.91 -12.67
CA ILE A 187 -12.58 0.15 -11.42
C ILE A 187 -13.47 -1.10 -11.48
N GLN A 188 -14.34 -1.23 -12.49
CA GLN A 188 -15.18 -2.42 -12.63
C GLN A 188 -14.41 -3.60 -13.22
N ASN A 189 -13.46 -3.31 -14.12
CA ASN A 189 -12.69 -4.31 -14.85
C ASN A 189 -11.20 -4.32 -14.50
N TRP A 190 -10.73 -3.34 -13.72
CA TRP A 190 -9.32 -3.08 -13.39
C TRP A 190 -8.45 -2.76 -14.60
N GLU A 191 -9.03 -2.03 -15.57
CA GLU A 191 -8.38 -1.71 -16.84
C GLU A 191 -8.02 -0.22 -16.94
N LEU A 192 -6.81 0.07 -17.43
CA LEU A 192 -6.40 1.43 -17.74
C LEU A 192 -7.09 1.94 -19.01
N LYS A 193 -7.62 3.17 -18.96
CA LYS A 193 -8.38 3.80 -20.04
C LYS A 193 -7.71 5.06 -20.58
N GLY A 194 -7.85 5.24 -21.89
CA GLY A 194 -7.36 6.44 -22.56
C GLY A 194 -5.84 6.54 -22.54
N GLU A 195 -5.33 7.77 -22.59
CA GLU A 195 -3.90 8.05 -22.71
C GLU A 195 -3.24 8.21 -21.33
N ARG A 196 -2.08 7.57 -21.16
CA ARG A 196 -1.18 7.80 -20.02
C ARG A 196 -0.51 9.16 -20.14
N LYS A 197 -0.48 9.93 -19.06
CA LYS A 197 0.18 11.24 -19.00
C LYS A 197 1.23 11.27 -17.92
N THR A 198 2.47 11.61 -18.28
CA THR A 198 3.50 11.99 -17.31
C THR A 198 3.16 13.36 -16.75
N VAL A 199 3.05 13.48 -15.43
CA VAL A 199 2.63 14.69 -14.73
C VAL A 199 3.75 15.35 -13.94
N TRP A 200 4.80 14.60 -13.60
CA TRP A 200 5.90 15.10 -12.80
C TRP A 200 7.19 14.30 -13.04
N ASN A 201 8.32 15.00 -13.17
CA ASN A 201 9.65 14.40 -13.39
C ASN A 201 10.64 14.67 -12.23
N GLY A 202 10.15 15.18 -11.10
CA GLY A 202 10.97 15.43 -9.91
C GLY A 202 11.74 16.75 -9.92
N VAL A 203 12.35 17.06 -8.77
CA VAL A 203 13.15 18.29 -8.56
C VAL A 203 14.66 18.01 -8.54
N PHE A 204 15.08 16.76 -8.28
CA PHE A 204 16.50 16.41 -8.06
C PHE A 204 17.02 15.27 -8.95
N GLY A 205 16.33 14.97 -10.05
CA GLY A 205 16.86 14.13 -11.13
C GLY A 205 16.99 12.63 -10.83
N CYS A 206 16.59 12.15 -9.65
CA CYS A 206 16.45 10.71 -9.38
C CYS A 206 15.34 10.43 -8.37
N CYS A 207 14.85 9.19 -8.43
CA CYS A 207 14.00 8.56 -7.42
C CYS A 207 12.71 9.31 -7.08
N THR A 208 12.11 9.99 -8.05
CA THR A 208 10.72 10.48 -7.92
C THR A 208 9.79 9.27 -7.86
N GLU A 209 9.15 9.07 -6.72
CA GLU A 209 8.27 7.93 -6.41
C GLU A 209 7.24 8.32 -5.33
N GLY A 210 6.50 7.35 -4.79
CA GLY A 210 5.44 7.58 -3.79
C GLY A 210 4.33 8.57 -4.20
N PRO A 211 3.80 8.54 -5.45
CA PRO A 211 2.80 9.50 -5.85
C PRO A 211 1.46 9.29 -5.14
N HIS A 212 0.92 10.38 -4.58
CA HIS A 212 -0.46 10.43 -4.10
C HIS A 212 -1.18 11.67 -4.59
N ILE A 213 -2.42 11.50 -5.05
CA ILE A 213 -3.24 12.61 -5.54
C ILE A 213 -4.32 12.93 -4.50
N TYR A 214 -4.37 14.18 -4.08
CA TYR A 214 -5.42 14.73 -3.24
C TYR A 214 -6.03 15.93 -3.94
N LYS A 215 -7.36 16.04 -3.85
CA LYS A 215 -8.07 17.23 -4.29
C LYS A 215 -8.34 18.11 -3.08
N GLU A 216 -7.72 19.27 -3.06
CA GLU A 216 -7.83 20.23 -1.96
C GLU A 216 -8.00 21.65 -2.55
N ASN A 217 -9.06 22.36 -2.13
CA ASN A 217 -9.35 23.74 -2.51
C ASN A 217 -9.68 24.03 -3.99
N GLY A 218 -10.19 23.02 -4.73
CA GLY A 218 -10.67 23.18 -6.11
C GLY A 218 -9.62 22.84 -7.15
#